data_AF-A0A1R0KGG4-F1
#
_entry.id   AF-A0A1R0KGG4-F1
#
_cell.length_a   1.000
_cell.length_b   1.000
_cell.length_c   1.000
_cell.angle_alpha   90.00
_cell.angle_beta   90.00
_cell.angle_gamma   90.00
#
_symmetry.space_group_name_H-M   'P 1'
#
loop_
_entity.id
_entity.type
_entity.pdbx_description
1 polymer ?
#
loop_
_entity_poly.entity_id
_entity_poly.type
_entity_poly.pdbx_seq_one_letter_code
_entity_poly.pdbx_strand_id
1 'polypeptide(L)'
;MTDAALPDLWLDWCVVTGNRVDIRDEAVLEEFARQAAPSQKLLSALRSPAAAPTWPPALRDDAFALERLVHGGTSRINDPDTGWIARLRLRRLLFSAVLLAPPDQGGLGLSRGQVRDLTAQRLRELRPDIGRADEEASCPACAVWSWLDIIGTNNGWSQGALRELGQRRDTPAGERHRHELDDPSPDWLAWPGLNRRIFCRRSTSGATSTRTAQCTRRRCQAWCGRW
;
A
#
# COMPACT_ATOMS: atom_id res chain seq x y z
N MET A 1 -3.77 20.30 3.50
CA MET A 1 -5.08 19.67 3.18
C MET A 1 -5.10 18.29 3.80
N THR A 2 -5.89 18.13 4.86
CA THR A 2 -5.99 16.93 5.70
C THR A 2 -6.85 15.87 5.03
N ASP A 3 -6.22 14.77 4.60
CA ASP A 3 -6.87 13.58 4.08
C ASP A 3 -7.67 12.92 5.21
N ALA A 4 -9.01 13.04 5.15
CA ALA A 4 -9.89 12.60 6.21
C ALA A 4 -10.02 11.06 6.16
N ALA A 5 -9.39 10.38 7.11
CA ALA A 5 -9.67 8.99 7.40
C ALA A 5 -11.19 8.78 7.47
N LEU A 6 -11.69 7.70 6.86
CA LEU A 6 -13.09 7.29 7.04
C LEU A 6 -13.34 7.15 8.54
N PRO A 7 -14.29 7.89 9.13
CA PRO A 7 -14.45 7.89 10.58
C PRO A 7 -14.85 6.49 11.07
N ASP A 8 -14.24 6.04 12.16
CA ASP A 8 -14.37 4.69 12.72
C ASP A 8 -15.84 4.20 12.82
N LEU A 9 -16.79 5.12 13.02
CA LEU A 9 -18.22 4.84 13.12
C LEU A 9 -18.83 4.16 11.87
N TRP A 10 -18.40 4.52 10.65
CA TRP A 10 -18.90 3.87 9.42
C TRP A 10 -18.44 2.41 9.33
N LEU A 11 -17.17 2.18 9.65
CA LEU A 11 -16.57 0.84 9.63
C LEU A 11 -17.25 -0.07 10.65
N ASP A 12 -17.41 0.41 11.88
CA ASP A 12 -18.04 -0.34 12.96
C ASP A 12 -19.51 -0.69 12.60
N TRP A 13 -20.24 0.24 11.98
CA TRP A 13 -21.61 -0.02 11.51
C TRP A 13 -21.68 -1.07 10.39
N CYS A 14 -20.81 -1.00 9.39
CA CYS A 14 -20.76 -2.00 8.32
C CYS A 14 -20.43 -3.40 8.86
N VAL A 15 -19.52 -3.50 9.84
CA VAL A 15 -19.19 -4.78 10.50
C VAL A 15 -20.41 -5.37 11.23
N VAL A 16 -21.17 -4.54 11.94
CA VAL A 16 -22.35 -4.99 12.70
C VAL A 16 -23.49 -5.40 11.78
N THR A 17 -23.69 -4.69 10.66
CA THR A 17 -24.81 -4.92 9.74
C THR A 17 -24.50 -5.88 8.60
N GLY A 18 -23.23 -6.28 8.43
CA GLY A 18 -22.78 -7.10 7.31
C GLY A 18 -22.73 -6.36 5.96
N ASN A 19 -22.91 -5.03 5.97
CA ASN A 19 -22.81 -4.21 4.77
C ASN A 19 -21.37 -4.12 4.27
N ARG A 20 -21.25 -4.00 2.95
CA ARG A 20 -19.97 -3.81 2.29
C ARG A 20 -19.52 -2.35 2.40
N VAL A 21 -18.31 -2.14 2.91
CA VAL A 21 -17.80 -0.79 3.24
C VAL A 21 -17.52 0.08 2.01
N ASP A 22 -17.37 -0.56 0.85
CA ASP A 22 -17.22 0.08 -0.45
C ASP A 22 -18.55 0.46 -1.12
N ILE A 23 -19.68 -0.02 -0.60
CA ILE A 23 -21.02 0.37 -1.09
C ILE A 23 -21.48 1.59 -0.31
N ARG A 24 -21.59 2.73 -1.01
CA ARG A 24 -21.98 4.03 -0.47
C ARG A 24 -23.03 4.70 -1.33
N ASP A 25 -23.97 3.91 -1.83
CA ASP A 25 -25.15 4.49 -2.46
C ASP A 25 -26.02 5.21 -1.42
N GLU A 26 -26.94 6.04 -1.90
CA GLU A 26 -27.75 6.88 -1.01
C GLU A 26 -28.63 6.03 -0.08
N ALA A 27 -29.07 4.84 -0.50
CA ALA A 27 -29.90 3.96 0.33
C ALA A 27 -29.12 3.39 1.52
N VAL A 28 -27.88 2.93 1.31
CA VAL A 28 -27.01 2.45 2.40
C VAL A 28 -26.62 3.61 3.32
N LEU A 29 -26.37 4.80 2.77
CA LEU A 29 -26.04 5.99 3.57
C LEU A 29 -27.23 6.51 4.38
N GLU A 30 -28.46 6.45 3.86
CA GLU A 30 -29.69 6.77 4.59
C GLU A 30 -29.95 5.79 5.73
N GLU A 31 -29.73 4.49 5.50
CA GLU A 31 -29.88 3.47 6.53
C GLU A 31 -28.84 3.65 7.65
N PHE A 32 -27.58 3.91 7.28
CA PHE A 32 -26.54 4.28 8.24
C PHE A 32 -26.88 5.55 9.03
N ALA A 33 -27.39 6.59 8.34
CA ALA A 33 -27.80 7.83 8.98
C ALA A 33 -28.88 7.60 10.04
N ARG A 34 -29.83 6.70 9.77
CA ARG A 34 -30.94 6.35 10.66
C ARG A 34 -30.49 5.51 11.85
N GLN A 35 -29.60 4.55 11.64
CA GLN A 35 -29.21 3.60 12.68
C GLN A 35 -28.09 4.11 13.60
N ALA A 36 -27.10 4.81 13.04
CA ALA A 36 -25.89 5.21 13.78
C ALA A 36 -25.88 6.69 14.19
N ALA A 37 -26.86 7.48 13.72
CA ALA A 37 -26.96 8.93 13.94
C ALA A 37 -25.60 9.67 13.76
N PRO A 38 -24.88 9.47 12.64
CA PRO A 38 -23.58 10.07 12.38
C PRO A 38 -23.67 11.59 12.26
N SER A 39 -22.56 12.29 12.52
CA SER A 39 -22.47 13.73 12.25
C SER A 39 -22.66 14.04 10.76
N GLN A 40 -23.24 15.21 10.44
CA GLN A 40 -23.39 15.67 9.04
C GLN A 40 -22.05 15.79 8.31
N LYS A 41 -20.96 16.09 9.03
CA LYS A 41 -19.60 16.11 8.49
C LYS A 41 -19.15 14.73 8.03
N LEU A 42 -19.45 13.68 8.80
CA LEU A 42 -19.15 12.29 8.44
C LEU A 42 -19.99 11.84 7.25
N LEU A 43 -21.30 12.12 7.23
CA LEU A 43 -22.16 11.81 6.08
C LEU A 43 -21.66 12.50 4.79
N SER A 44 -21.31 13.78 4.88
CA SER A 44 -20.77 14.54 3.73
C SER A 44 -19.45 13.95 3.24
N ALA A 45 -18.58 13.50 4.15
CA ALA A 45 -17.32 12.84 3.82
C ALA A 45 -17.49 11.43 3.23
N LEU A 46 -18.56 10.72 3.60
CA LEU A 46 -18.90 9.42 2.99
C LEU A 46 -19.52 9.57 1.60
N ARG A 47 -20.39 10.57 1.42
CA ARG A 47 -21.01 10.94 0.14
C ARG A 47 -20.00 11.48 -0.87
N SER A 48 -18.97 12.18 -0.40
CA SER A 48 -17.87 12.63 -1.24
C SER A 48 -16.91 11.46 -1.41
N PRO A 49 -16.82 10.80 -2.58
CA PRO A 49 -15.72 9.89 -2.81
C PRO A 49 -14.43 10.71 -2.67
N ALA A 50 -13.63 10.44 -1.64
CA ALA A 50 -12.24 10.85 -1.64
C ALA A 50 -11.64 10.19 -2.89
N ALA A 51 -11.52 10.97 -3.97
CA ALA A 51 -10.94 10.53 -5.22
C ALA A 51 -9.51 10.14 -4.89
N ALA A 52 -9.21 8.84 -4.84
CA ALA A 52 -7.81 8.46 -4.71
C ALA A 52 -7.10 8.91 -5.98
N PRO A 53 -5.84 9.31 -5.85
CA PRO A 53 -5.06 9.77 -6.98
C PRO A 53 -4.99 8.65 -8.03
N THR A 54 -5.52 8.93 -9.21
CA THR A 54 -5.10 8.29 -10.46
C THR A 54 -3.71 8.80 -10.84
N TRP A 55 -3.04 8.19 -11.82
CA TRP A 55 -1.85 8.81 -12.39
C TRP A 55 -2.16 10.26 -12.78
N PRO A 56 -1.41 11.27 -12.29
CA PRO A 56 -1.78 12.66 -12.47
C PRO A 56 -1.82 13.02 -13.97
N PRO A 57 -2.87 13.69 -14.46
CA PRO A 57 -2.96 14.07 -15.88
C PRO A 57 -1.75 14.90 -16.34
N ALA A 58 -1.24 15.76 -15.48
CA ALA A 58 -0.05 16.60 -15.75
C ALA A 58 1.23 15.79 -15.98
N LEU A 59 1.28 14.52 -15.58
CA LEU A 59 2.43 13.63 -15.76
C LEU A 59 2.21 12.64 -16.92
N ARG A 60 1.06 12.66 -17.60
CA ARG A 60 0.72 11.65 -18.60
C ARG A 60 1.56 11.74 -19.87
N ASP A 61 1.87 12.96 -20.32
CA ASP A 61 2.60 13.18 -21.57
C ASP A 61 4.13 13.24 -21.37
N ASP A 62 4.59 13.03 -20.15
CA ASP A 62 6.01 13.03 -19.79
C ASP A 62 6.53 11.59 -19.67
N ALA A 63 7.22 11.15 -20.73
CA ALA A 63 7.75 9.79 -20.85
C ALA A 63 8.65 9.36 -19.68
N PHE A 64 9.30 10.31 -19.00
CA PHE A 64 10.25 10.04 -17.92
C PHE A 64 9.67 10.32 -16.53
N ALA A 65 8.37 10.63 -16.41
CA ALA A 65 7.76 11.00 -15.12
C ALA A 65 7.86 9.89 -14.07
N LEU A 66 7.59 8.63 -14.45
CA LEU A 66 7.72 7.49 -13.54
C LEU A 66 9.17 7.28 -13.14
N GLU A 67 10.10 7.30 -14.09
CA GLU A 67 11.53 7.12 -13.84
C GLU A 67 12.06 8.14 -12.83
N ARG A 68 11.78 9.44 -13.03
CA ARG A 68 12.20 10.50 -12.09
C ARG A 68 11.55 10.36 -10.72
N LEU A 69 10.29 9.93 -10.67
CA LEU A 69 9.60 9.66 -9.40
C LEU A 69 10.26 8.50 -8.64
N VAL A 70 10.57 7.41 -9.34
CA VAL A 70 11.26 6.25 -8.77
C VAL A 70 12.66 6.65 -8.30
N HIS A 71 13.43 7.36 -9.13
CA HIS A 71 14.75 7.87 -8.76
C HIS A 71 14.69 8.69 -7.46
N GLY A 72 13.89 9.76 -7.44
CA GLY A 72 13.78 10.63 -6.26
C GLY A 72 13.23 9.92 -5.02
N GLY A 73 12.34 8.95 -5.19
CA GLY A 73 11.84 8.12 -4.10
C GLY A 73 12.92 7.18 -3.55
N THR A 74 13.68 6.52 -4.42
CA THR A 74 14.78 5.63 -4.04
C THR A 74 15.89 6.39 -3.33
N SER A 75 16.27 7.58 -3.82
CA SER A 75 17.25 8.44 -3.13
C SER A 75 16.80 8.75 -1.69
N ARG A 76 15.53 9.10 -1.49
CA ARG A 76 14.97 9.35 -0.14
C ARG A 76 14.89 8.10 0.72
N ILE A 77 14.62 6.93 0.14
CA ILE A 77 14.63 5.65 0.87
C ILE A 77 16.04 5.34 1.40
N ASN A 78 17.08 5.72 0.65
CA ASN A 78 18.46 5.44 1.01
C ASN A 78 19.14 6.53 1.86
N ASP A 79 18.52 7.71 1.94
CA ASP A 79 18.93 8.79 2.83
C ASP A 79 18.99 8.32 4.30
N PRO A 80 20.13 8.49 5.00
CA PRO A 80 20.28 8.14 6.41
C PRO A 80 19.28 8.83 7.34
N ASP A 81 18.82 10.02 6.98
CA ASP A 81 17.93 10.84 7.82
C ASP A 81 16.46 10.47 7.64
N THR A 82 16.13 9.67 6.61
CA THR A 82 14.77 9.19 6.39
C THR A 82 14.42 8.08 7.38
N GLY A 83 13.60 8.43 8.37
CA GLY A 83 13.07 7.47 9.35
C GLY A 83 12.38 6.27 8.70
N TRP A 84 12.51 5.10 9.32
CA TRP A 84 12.08 3.81 8.73
C TRP A 84 10.61 3.74 8.30
N ILE A 85 9.70 4.39 9.04
CA ILE A 85 8.28 4.47 8.68
C ILE A 85 8.10 5.24 7.37
N ALA A 86 8.85 6.33 7.18
CA ALA A 86 8.81 7.12 5.95
C ALA A 86 9.34 6.31 4.77
N ARG A 87 10.42 5.53 4.96
CA ARG A 87 10.95 4.62 3.94
C ARG A 87 9.93 3.58 3.49
N LEU A 88 9.23 2.95 4.44
CA LEU A 88 8.17 1.98 4.09
C LEU A 88 7.03 2.64 3.32
N ARG A 89 6.62 3.84 3.71
CA ARG A 89 5.60 4.61 2.97
C ARG A 89 6.07 4.93 1.56
N LEU A 90 7.32 5.36 1.39
CA LEU A 90 7.91 5.65 0.09
C LEU A 90 7.95 4.41 -0.80
N ARG A 91 8.49 3.28 -0.33
CA ARG A 91 8.51 2.02 -1.10
C ARG A 91 7.11 1.62 -1.58
N ARG A 92 6.12 1.78 -0.71
CA ARG A 92 4.72 1.50 -1.04
C ARG A 92 4.12 2.48 -2.05
N LEU A 93 4.46 3.76 -1.95
CA LEU A 93 4.03 4.79 -2.89
C LEU A 93 4.65 4.54 -4.27
N LEU A 94 5.94 4.20 -4.32
CA LEU A 94 6.62 3.83 -5.57
C LEU A 94 5.99 2.59 -6.21
N PHE A 95 5.74 1.54 -5.43
CA PHE A 95 5.00 0.37 -5.91
C PHE A 95 3.65 0.78 -6.52
N SER A 96 2.88 1.60 -5.81
CA SER A 96 1.58 2.08 -6.29
C SER A 96 1.70 2.93 -7.56
N ALA A 97 2.73 3.77 -7.65
CA ALA A 97 3.03 4.59 -8.82
C ALA A 97 3.30 3.70 -10.04
N VAL A 98 4.11 2.65 -9.90
CA VAL A 98 4.39 1.71 -11.00
C VAL A 98 3.11 1.01 -11.47
N LEU A 99 2.22 0.61 -10.55
CA LEU A 99 0.97 -0.02 -10.94
C LEU A 99 0.04 0.92 -11.73
N LEU A 100 0.03 2.23 -11.39
CA LEU A 100 -0.89 3.22 -11.94
C LEU A 100 -0.35 3.92 -13.19
N ALA A 101 0.97 4.08 -13.30
CA ALA A 101 1.60 4.81 -14.40
C ALA A 101 1.34 4.13 -15.75
N PRO A 102 1.21 4.89 -16.84
CA PRO A 102 1.00 4.34 -18.17
C PRO A 102 2.12 3.37 -18.63
N PRO A 103 1.82 2.37 -19.49
CA PRO A 103 2.84 1.44 -19.99
C PRO A 103 3.98 2.09 -20.77
N ASP A 104 3.71 3.18 -21.50
CA ASP A 104 4.70 3.97 -22.22
C ASP A 104 5.71 4.68 -21.30
N GLN A 105 5.39 4.81 -20.00
CA GLN A 105 6.30 5.31 -18.96
C GLN A 105 6.94 4.17 -18.14
N GLY A 106 6.70 2.91 -18.51
CA GLY A 106 7.19 1.73 -17.80
C GLY A 106 6.32 1.26 -16.62
N GLY A 107 5.10 1.79 -16.48
CA GLY A 107 4.11 1.30 -15.52
C GLY A 107 3.19 0.21 -16.08
N LEU A 108 2.14 -0.15 -15.36
CA LEU A 108 1.15 -1.16 -15.79
C LEU A 108 -0.19 -0.59 -16.26
N GLY A 109 -0.41 0.72 -16.12
CA GLY A 109 -1.64 1.40 -16.53
C GLY A 109 -2.90 0.88 -15.82
N LEU A 110 -2.76 0.26 -14.64
CA LEU A 110 -3.90 -0.33 -13.94
C LEU A 110 -4.80 0.78 -13.40
N SER A 111 -6.11 0.59 -13.56
CA SER A 111 -7.09 1.40 -12.84
C SER A 111 -7.03 1.13 -11.33
N ARG A 112 -7.57 2.07 -10.55
CA ARG A 112 -7.66 1.93 -9.09
C ARG A 112 -8.39 0.63 -8.66
N GLY A 113 -9.45 0.25 -9.38
CA GLY A 113 -10.19 -0.99 -9.11
C GLY A 113 -9.29 -2.21 -9.29
N GLN A 114 -8.59 -2.28 -10.42
CA GLN A 114 -7.64 -3.35 -10.72
C GLN A 114 -6.50 -3.41 -9.70
N VAL A 115 -5.98 -2.27 -9.26
CA VAL A 115 -4.96 -2.22 -8.20
C VAL A 115 -5.50 -2.77 -6.88
N ARG A 116 -6.73 -2.41 -6.47
CA ARG A 116 -7.36 -2.90 -5.23
C ARG A 116 -7.63 -4.40 -5.25
N ASP A 117 -7.98 -4.94 -6.41
CA ASP A 117 -8.26 -6.36 -6.61
C ASP A 117 -7.03 -7.16 -7.09
N LEU A 118 -5.85 -6.53 -7.09
CA LEU A 118 -4.61 -7.16 -7.50
C LEU A 118 -4.24 -8.31 -6.55
N THR A 119 -4.26 -9.52 -7.09
CA THR A 119 -3.81 -10.74 -6.41
C THR A 119 -2.33 -10.97 -6.63
N ALA A 120 -1.68 -11.75 -5.75
CA ALA A 120 -0.27 -12.09 -5.91
C ALA A 120 0.01 -12.83 -7.22
N GLN A 121 -0.88 -13.75 -7.60
CA GLN A 121 -0.84 -14.43 -8.88
C GLN A 121 -0.89 -13.45 -10.05
N ARG A 122 -1.83 -12.50 -10.02
CA ARG A 122 -1.97 -11.52 -11.10
C ARG A 122 -0.77 -10.58 -11.20
N LEU A 123 -0.20 -10.15 -10.07
CA LEU A 123 1.03 -9.37 -10.09
C LEU A 123 2.19 -10.17 -10.68
N ARG A 124 2.35 -11.45 -10.34
CA ARG A 124 3.37 -12.31 -10.92
C ARG A 124 3.28 -12.39 -12.44
N GLU A 125 2.07 -12.48 -12.98
CA GLU A 125 1.83 -12.50 -14.43
C GLU A 125 2.16 -11.17 -15.10
N LEU A 126 1.88 -10.03 -14.44
CA LEU A 126 2.10 -8.69 -14.98
C LEU A 126 3.53 -8.19 -14.82
N ARG A 127 4.34 -8.80 -13.95
CA ARG A 127 5.71 -8.34 -13.66
C ARG A 127 6.62 -8.25 -14.90
N PRO A 128 6.57 -9.19 -15.87
CA PRO A 128 7.36 -9.07 -17.10
C PRO A 128 7.05 -7.81 -17.92
N ASP A 129 5.84 -7.25 -17.78
CA ASP A 129 5.39 -6.06 -18.53
C ASP A 129 5.83 -4.74 -17.89
N ILE A 130 6.42 -4.78 -16.69
CA ILE A 130 6.93 -3.59 -16.00
C ILE A 130 8.19 -3.09 -16.69
N GLY A 131 8.25 -1.79 -16.94
CA GLY A 131 9.41 -1.13 -17.55
C GLY A 131 10.68 -1.26 -16.72
N ARG A 132 11.81 -1.18 -17.41
CA ARG A 132 13.15 -1.23 -16.84
C ARG A 132 13.88 0.05 -17.21
N ALA A 133 14.76 0.51 -16.33
CA ALA A 133 15.69 1.59 -16.58
C ALA A 133 17.12 1.07 -16.46
N ASP A 134 18.08 1.74 -17.07
CA ASP A 134 19.50 1.36 -16.98
C ASP A 134 20.03 1.52 -15.54
N GLU A 135 19.61 2.59 -14.87
CA GLU A 135 19.95 2.85 -13.48
C GLU A 135 19.01 2.13 -12.51
N GLU A 136 19.58 1.37 -11.57
CA GLU A 136 18.80 0.64 -10.57
C GLU A 136 17.91 1.56 -9.71
N ALA A 137 18.41 2.76 -9.40
CA ALA A 137 17.70 3.74 -8.57
C ALA A 137 16.42 4.27 -9.25
N SER A 138 16.38 4.22 -10.57
CA SER A 138 15.32 4.77 -11.42
C SER A 138 14.40 3.66 -11.98
N CYS A 139 14.73 2.39 -11.75
CA CYS A 139 14.10 1.23 -12.38
C CYS A 139 12.74 0.87 -11.74
N PRO A 140 11.61 0.95 -12.49
CA PRO A 140 10.28 0.57 -11.98
C PRO A 140 10.19 -0.88 -11.50
N ALA A 141 10.80 -1.82 -12.22
CA ALA A 141 10.85 -3.23 -11.83
C ALA A 141 11.58 -3.43 -10.48
N CYS A 142 12.67 -2.70 -10.22
CA CYS A 142 13.38 -2.72 -8.94
C CYS A 142 12.53 -2.14 -7.79
N ALA A 143 11.74 -1.10 -8.06
CA ALA A 143 10.82 -0.53 -7.07
C ALA A 143 9.73 -1.54 -6.66
N VAL A 144 9.21 -2.33 -7.62
CA VAL A 144 8.27 -3.42 -7.32
C VAL A 144 8.95 -4.52 -6.52
N TRP A 145 10.13 -4.98 -6.93
CA TRP A 145 10.90 -5.98 -6.19
C TRP A 145 11.16 -5.54 -4.74
N SER A 146 11.55 -4.28 -4.53
CA SER A 146 11.77 -3.71 -3.19
C SER A 146 10.51 -3.82 -2.31
N TRP A 147 9.32 -3.58 -2.87
CA TRP A 147 8.09 -3.77 -2.11
C TRP A 147 7.77 -5.24 -1.83
N LEU A 148 8.06 -6.14 -2.78
CA LEU A 148 7.91 -7.59 -2.61
C LEU A 148 8.77 -8.13 -1.45
N ASP A 149 10.00 -7.63 -1.32
CA ASP A 149 10.88 -7.93 -0.17
C ASP A 149 10.23 -7.58 1.17
N ILE A 150 9.65 -6.38 1.25
CA ILE A 150 8.99 -5.91 2.47
C ILE A 150 7.79 -6.78 2.84
N ILE A 151 6.93 -7.13 1.87
CA ILE A 151 5.75 -7.96 2.16
C ILE A 151 6.10 -9.44 2.37
N GLY A 152 7.18 -9.92 1.76
CA GLY A 152 7.70 -11.29 1.90
C GLY A 152 8.38 -11.56 3.24
N THR A 153 8.85 -10.52 3.95
CA THR A 153 9.47 -10.63 5.30
C THR A 153 8.46 -11.05 6.41
N ASN A 154 7.31 -11.64 6.07
CA ASN A 154 6.16 -11.89 6.95
C ASN A 154 6.20 -13.20 7.75
N ASN A 155 7.28 -14.00 7.75
CA ASN A 155 7.25 -15.28 8.47
C ASN A 155 7.10 -15.16 10.00
N GLY A 156 7.16 -13.93 10.51
CA GLY A 156 6.35 -13.49 11.64
C GLY A 156 6.63 -12.01 11.86
N TRP A 157 5.63 -11.13 11.71
CA TRP A 157 5.76 -9.70 12.04
C TRP A 157 6.00 -9.56 13.55
N SER A 158 7.24 -9.80 13.97
CA SER A 158 7.75 -9.56 15.29
C SER A 158 8.31 -8.14 15.34
N GLN A 159 8.36 -7.56 16.54
CA GLN A 159 9.05 -6.29 16.76
C GLN A 159 10.50 -6.34 16.27
N GLY A 160 11.17 -7.49 16.39
CA GLY A 160 12.52 -7.72 15.89
C GLY A 160 12.61 -7.65 14.36
N ALA A 161 11.75 -8.38 13.65
CA ALA A 161 11.70 -8.38 12.18
C ALA A 161 11.37 -6.98 11.62
N LEU A 162 10.45 -6.25 12.25
CA LEU A 162 10.12 -4.87 11.89
C LEU A 162 11.28 -3.91 12.13
N ARG A 163 12.02 -4.07 13.23
CA ARG A 163 13.17 -3.23 13.54
C ARG A 163 14.32 -3.50 12.58
N GLU A 164 14.57 -4.76 12.26
CA GLU A 164 15.59 -5.19 11.31
C GLU A 164 15.28 -4.67 9.90
N LEU A 165 14.06 -4.87 9.42
CA LEU A 165 13.58 -4.34 8.14
C LEU A 165 13.55 -2.80 8.13
N GLY A 166 13.25 -2.19 9.27
CA GLY A 166 13.33 -0.75 9.48
C GLY A 166 14.75 -0.21 9.52
N GLN A 167 15.77 -1.04 9.74
CA GLN A 167 17.19 -0.67 9.67
C GLN A 167 17.79 -0.96 8.28
N ARG A 168 17.28 -1.98 7.57
CA ARG A 168 17.72 -2.37 6.23
C ARG A 168 17.49 -1.24 5.20
N ARG A 169 18.61 -0.80 4.62
CA ARG A 169 18.65 0.06 3.42
C ARG A 169 18.60 -0.83 2.19
N ASP A 170 18.27 -0.23 1.05
CA ASP A 170 18.41 -0.94 -0.21
C ASP A 170 19.92 -1.06 -0.50
N THR A 171 20.47 -2.25 -0.34
CA THR A 171 21.85 -2.53 -0.76
C THR A 171 21.84 -2.66 -2.29
N PRO A 172 22.73 -1.95 -3.02
CA PRO A 172 22.87 -2.14 -4.46
C PRO A 172 23.15 -3.61 -4.77
N ALA A 173 22.52 -4.16 -5.82
CA ALA A 173 22.72 -5.56 -6.21
C ALA A 173 24.03 -5.78 -7.00
N GLY A 174 24.94 -4.81 -6.99
CA GLY A 174 26.21 -4.83 -7.70
C GLY A 174 26.01 -4.57 -9.19
N GLU A 175 26.48 -5.48 -10.03
CA GLU A 175 26.37 -5.39 -11.50
C GLU A 175 24.97 -5.72 -12.04
N ARG A 176 24.12 -6.34 -11.20
CA ARG A 176 22.77 -6.75 -11.56
C ARG A 176 21.73 -5.85 -10.94
N HIS A 177 20.60 -5.70 -11.61
CA HIS A 177 19.44 -5.06 -11.00
C HIS A 177 18.77 -6.01 -10.00
N ARG A 178 18.24 -5.46 -8.90
CA ARG A 178 17.53 -6.26 -7.88
C ARG A 178 16.39 -7.10 -8.44
N HIS A 179 15.65 -6.58 -9.43
CA HIS A 179 14.54 -7.30 -10.04
C HIS A 179 14.95 -8.56 -10.83
N GLU A 180 16.25 -8.74 -11.09
CA GLU A 180 16.82 -9.92 -11.75
C GLU A 180 17.25 -11.01 -10.76
N LEU A 181 17.32 -10.68 -9.47
CA LEU A 181 17.56 -11.66 -8.42
C LEU A 181 16.30 -12.47 -8.18
N ASP A 182 16.46 -13.64 -7.55
CA ASP A 182 15.33 -14.43 -7.08
C ASP A 182 14.44 -13.61 -6.15
N ASP A 183 13.15 -13.96 -6.13
CA ASP A 183 12.22 -13.28 -5.25
C ASP A 183 12.66 -13.45 -3.79
N PRO A 184 12.80 -12.34 -3.04
CA PRO A 184 13.50 -12.32 -1.75
C PRO A 184 12.77 -13.10 -0.65
N SER A 185 11.48 -13.40 -0.85
CA SER A 185 10.75 -14.43 -0.12
C SER A 185 9.54 -14.86 -0.94
N PRO A 186 9.40 -16.15 -1.32
CA PRO A 186 8.25 -16.62 -2.10
C PRO A 186 6.91 -16.50 -1.35
N ASP A 187 6.94 -16.22 -0.05
CA ASP A 187 5.77 -16.14 0.82
C ASP A 187 4.84 -14.98 0.48
N TRP A 188 5.32 -13.98 -0.28
CA TRP A 188 4.45 -12.93 -0.82
C TRP A 188 3.34 -13.49 -1.72
N LEU A 189 3.52 -14.68 -2.31
CA LEU A 189 2.49 -15.37 -3.10
C LEU A 189 1.32 -15.86 -2.27
N ALA A 190 1.52 -16.11 -0.98
CA ALA A 190 0.47 -16.55 -0.06
C ALA A 190 -0.44 -15.40 0.41
N TRP A 191 -0.23 -14.17 -0.06
CA TRP A 191 -1.01 -13.01 0.37
C TRP A 191 -2.36 -12.87 -0.37
N PRO A 192 -3.50 -12.86 0.36
CA PRO A 192 -4.84 -12.78 -0.24
C PRO A 192 -5.23 -11.38 -0.75
N GLY A 193 -4.29 -10.44 -0.81
CA GLY A 193 -4.49 -9.11 -1.39
C GLY A 193 -3.29 -8.22 -1.20
N LEU A 194 -2.54 -7.96 -2.27
CA LEU A 194 -1.33 -7.15 -2.26
C LEU A 194 -1.61 -5.71 -1.82
N ASN A 195 -2.79 -5.17 -2.15
CA ASN A 195 -3.23 -3.82 -1.82
C ASN A 195 -4.30 -3.73 -0.71
N ARG A 196 -4.89 -4.85 -0.25
CA ARG A 196 -5.97 -4.81 0.75
C ARG A 196 -5.50 -4.53 2.18
N ARG A 197 -4.19 -4.68 2.46
CA ARG A 197 -3.54 -4.29 3.73
C ARG A 197 -2.62 -3.07 3.61
N ILE A 198 -2.59 -2.46 2.44
CA ILE A 198 -1.90 -1.20 2.15
C ILE A 198 -2.59 -0.03 2.86
N PHE A 199 -3.45 -0.15 3.87
CA PHE A 199 -3.96 1.05 4.55
C PHE A 199 -4.00 1.00 6.07
N CYS A 200 -3.53 -0.06 6.74
CA CYS A 200 -3.53 -0.13 8.21
C CYS A 200 -2.70 0.98 8.87
N ARG A 201 -3.39 2.07 9.23
CA ARG A 201 -2.93 3.13 10.11
C ARG A 201 -3.15 2.64 11.54
N ARG A 202 -2.10 2.54 12.35
CA ARG A 202 -2.27 2.71 13.81
C ARG A 202 -1.23 3.67 14.37
N SER A 203 -1.80 4.64 15.05
CA SER A 203 -1.19 5.69 15.85
C SER A 203 -0.21 5.12 16.86
N THR A 204 1.04 5.58 16.83
CA THR A 204 1.97 5.47 17.94
C THR A 204 1.64 6.59 18.94
N SER A 205 0.69 6.34 19.83
CA SER A 205 0.47 7.19 21.00
C SER A 205 -0.02 6.30 22.15
N GLY A 206 0.92 5.92 23.01
CA GLY A 206 0.67 5.35 24.34
C GLY A 206 0.55 3.83 24.41
N ALA A 207 1.65 3.13 24.69
CA ALA A 207 1.66 1.86 25.43
C ALA A 207 3.09 1.51 25.87
N THR A 208 3.60 2.23 26.87
CA THR A 208 4.59 1.71 27.81
C THR A 208 3.93 0.61 28.65
N SER A 209 3.91 -0.64 28.18
CA SER A 209 3.72 -1.79 29.07
C SER A 209 4.02 -3.11 28.36
N THR A 210 5.09 -3.75 28.81
CA THR A 210 5.36 -5.18 28.74
C THR A 210 4.15 -6.02 29.14
N ARG A 211 3.47 -6.66 28.18
CA ARG A 211 2.85 -8.00 28.31
C ARG A 211 2.13 -8.41 27.01
N THR A 212 2.69 -9.46 26.41
CA THR A 212 1.99 -10.58 25.73
C THR A 212 0.96 -10.26 24.64
N ALA A 213 1.31 -10.60 23.39
CA ALA A 213 0.32 -11.09 22.43
C ALA A 213 1.00 -12.01 21.39
N GLN A 214 0.95 -13.32 21.64
CA GLN A 214 0.97 -14.32 20.57
C GLN A 214 -0.18 -13.99 19.61
N CYS A 215 0.15 -13.60 18.39
CA CYS A 215 -0.83 -13.26 17.37
C CYS A 215 -1.32 -14.54 16.70
N THR A 216 -2.27 -15.25 17.34
CA THR A 216 -2.95 -16.40 16.72
C THR A 216 -3.80 -15.94 15.54
N ARG A 217 -3.86 -16.79 14.49
CA ARG A 217 -4.44 -16.55 13.15
C ARG A 217 -5.80 -15.83 13.09
N ARG A 218 -6.61 -15.85 14.16
CA ARG A 218 -7.94 -15.19 14.21
C ARG A 218 -7.90 -13.68 14.45
N ARG A 219 -6.88 -13.12 15.11
CA ARG A 219 -6.82 -11.64 15.35
C ARG A 219 -6.38 -10.84 14.12
N CYS A 220 -5.70 -11.47 13.17
CA CYS A 220 -5.40 -10.87 11.87
C CYS A 220 -6.66 -10.63 11.02
N GLN A 221 -7.73 -11.42 11.21
CA GLN A 221 -9.00 -11.21 10.51
C GLN A 221 -9.83 -10.09 11.13
N ALA A 222 -9.83 -9.94 12.46
CA ALA A 222 -10.52 -8.85 13.15
C ALA A 222 -9.88 -7.46 12.93
N TRP A 223 -8.58 -7.41 12.60
CA TRP A 223 -7.90 -6.18 12.15
C TRP A 223 -8.08 -5.88 10.66
N CYS A 224 -8.60 -6.84 9.89
CA CYS A 224 -8.94 -6.69 8.48
C CYS A 224 -10.38 -6.23 8.22
N GLY A 225 -11.22 -6.15 9.26
CA GLY A 225 -12.58 -5.64 9.17
C GLY A 225 -12.70 -4.12 9.33
N ARG A 226 -11.60 -3.37 9.30
CA ARG A 226 -11.60 -1.89 9.32
C ARG A 226 -11.11 -1.33 7.98
N TRP A 227 -11.87 -1.54 6.90
CA TRP A 227 -11.81 -0.78 5.65
C TRP A 227 -13.12 -0.80 4.92
#